data_AF-A0A662P8C7-F1
#
_entry.id   AF-A0A662P8C7-F1
#
_cell.length_a   1.000
_cell.length_b   1.000
_cell.length_c   1.000
_cell.angle_alpha   90.00
_cell.angle_beta   90.00
_cell.angle_gamma   90.00
#
_symmetry.space_group_name_H-M   'P 1'
#
loop_
_entity.id
_entity.type
_entity.pdbx_description
1 polymer ?
#
loop_
_entity_poly.entity_id
_entity_poly.type
_entity_poly.pdbx_seq_one_letter_code
_entity_poly.pdbx_strand_id
1 'polypeptide(L)'
;AFLLAAYDPKNDVFKPTTKVGTGFTDEDLENFVKLLEPYKIDHRHPRVVPPKIEPDVWFVPKIVIEVIASEITLSPTYPCGVDTVKKGVGLALRFPKYTGRLRDDKAPEDATTEEELIEMYQKQLKKIE
;
A
#
# COMPACT_ATOMS: atom_id res chain seq x y z
N ALA A 1 -1.39 -10.46 7.89
CA ALA A 1 -0.70 -9.30 7.29
C ALA A 1 -1.58 -8.74 6.17
N PHE A 2 -1.57 -7.43 5.96
CA PHE A 2 -2.43 -6.74 4.98
C PHE A 2 -1.61 -6.26 3.80
N LEU A 3 -2.14 -6.42 2.57
CA LEU A 3 -1.55 -5.83 1.36
C LEU A 3 -2.04 -4.39 1.24
N LEU A 4 -1.09 -3.44 1.11
CA LEU A 4 -1.37 -2.02 0.97
C LEU A 4 -1.03 -1.54 -0.43
N ALA A 5 -1.75 -0.52 -0.87
CA ALA A 5 -1.59 0.09 -2.18
C ALA A 5 -1.55 1.62 -2.07
N ALA A 6 -0.82 2.24 -2.99
CA ALA A 6 -0.88 3.67 -3.26
C ALA A 6 -1.91 3.94 -4.36
N TYR A 7 -2.47 5.15 -4.40
CA TYR A 7 -3.44 5.52 -5.43
C TYR A 7 -2.75 6.11 -6.68
N ASP A 8 -3.23 5.78 -7.86
CA ASP A 8 -2.83 6.38 -9.14
C ASP A 8 -4.03 7.17 -9.69
N PRO A 9 -4.06 8.50 -9.49
CA PRO A 9 -5.15 9.35 -9.95
C PRO A 9 -5.32 9.38 -11.48
N LYS A 10 -4.26 9.09 -12.25
CA LYS A 10 -4.30 9.17 -13.72
C LYS A 10 -5.09 8.03 -14.32
N ASN A 11 -5.00 6.84 -13.72
CA ASN A 11 -5.65 5.63 -14.22
C ASN A 11 -6.82 5.18 -13.33
N ASP A 12 -7.09 5.89 -12.24
CA ASP A 12 -8.12 5.56 -11.25
C ASP A 12 -7.96 4.14 -10.66
N VAL A 13 -6.71 3.79 -10.31
CA VAL A 13 -6.35 2.48 -9.77
C VAL A 13 -5.50 2.57 -8.51
N PHE A 14 -5.53 1.51 -7.70
CA PHE A 14 -4.69 1.28 -6.54
C PHE A 14 -3.55 0.34 -6.95
N LYS A 15 -2.31 0.78 -6.76
CA LYS A 15 -1.10 0.01 -7.05
C LYS A 15 -0.49 -0.53 -5.76
N PRO A 16 -0.55 -1.86 -5.53
CA PRO A 16 0.09 -2.47 -4.38
C PRO A 16 1.55 -2.06 -4.26
N THR A 17 2.01 -1.81 -3.03
CA THR A 17 3.38 -1.34 -2.73
C THR A 17 4.02 -2.10 -1.58
N THR A 18 3.27 -2.59 -0.59
CA THR A 18 3.87 -3.35 0.51
C THR A 18 2.88 -4.25 1.22
N LYS A 19 3.40 -5.15 2.05
CA LYS A 19 2.63 -5.88 3.05
C LYS A 19 2.99 -5.36 4.44
N VAL A 20 1.98 -5.09 5.26
CA VAL A 20 2.17 -4.71 6.67
C VAL A 20 1.62 -5.79 7.59
N GLY A 21 2.40 -6.18 8.58
CA GLY A 21 2.00 -7.18 9.58
C GLY A 21 2.47 -6.84 11.00
N THR A 22 3.03 -5.64 11.19
CA THR A 22 3.58 -5.19 12.48
C THR A 22 3.00 -3.82 12.82
N GLY A 23 3.00 -3.47 14.11
CA GLY A 23 2.38 -2.24 14.61
C GLY A 23 0.89 -2.35 14.95
N PHE A 24 0.30 -3.55 14.85
CA PHE A 24 -1.05 -3.85 15.31
C PHE A 24 -0.99 -4.46 16.71
N THR A 25 -1.83 -3.97 17.62
CA THR A 25 -2.15 -4.67 18.87
C THR A 25 -3.14 -5.81 18.59
N ASP A 26 -3.33 -6.71 19.56
CA ASP A 26 -4.33 -7.79 19.42
C ASP A 26 -5.75 -7.22 19.24
N GLU A 27 -6.06 -6.13 19.96
CA GLU A 27 -7.33 -5.41 19.82
C GLU A 27 -7.48 -4.78 18.42
N ASP A 28 -6.42 -4.20 17.86
CA ASP A 28 -6.44 -3.71 16.47
C ASP A 28 -6.77 -4.85 15.51
N LEU A 29 -6.11 -6.01 15.65
CA LEU A 29 -6.34 -7.14 14.74
C LEU A 29 -7.80 -7.62 14.77
N GLU A 30 -8.40 -7.73 15.96
CA GLU A 30 -9.82 -8.08 16.11
C GLU A 30 -10.74 -7.03 15.46
N ASN A 31 -10.43 -5.74 15.64
CA ASN A 31 -11.21 -4.65 15.07
C ASN A 31 -11.08 -4.61 13.54
N PHE A 32 -9.90 -4.85 12.99
CA PHE A 32 -9.67 -4.90 11.55
C PHE A 32 -10.43 -6.04 10.88
N VAL A 33 -10.54 -7.21 11.53
CA VAL A 33 -11.38 -8.31 11.01
C VAL A 33 -12.82 -7.85 10.87
N LYS A 34 -13.40 -7.25 11.91
CA LYS A 34 -14.78 -6.73 11.88
C LYS A 34 -14.96 -5.61 10.86
N LEU A 35 -13.97 -4.71 10.75
CA LEU A 35 -13.99 -3.56 9.86
C LEU A 35 -13.92 -3.97 8.38
N LEU A 36 -13.15 -5.01 8.06
CA LEU A 36 -12.92 -5.46 6.69
C LEU A 36 -13.96 -6.47 6.18
N GLU A 37 -14.65 -7.19 7.08
CA GLU A 37 -15.62 -8.22 6.72
C GLU A 37 -16.68 -7.74 5.69
N PRO A 38 -17.29 -6.55 5.81
CA PRO A 38 -18.28 -6.07 4.84
C PRO A 38 -17.69 -5.79 3.45
N TYR A 39 -16.38 -5.65 3.34
CA TYR A 39 -15.66 -5.33 2.11
C TYR A 39 -15.00 -6.54 1.47
N LYS A 40 -15.14 -7.73 2.06
CA LYS A 40 -14.54 -8.96 1.55
C LYS A 40 -15.16 -9.33 0.20
N ILE A 41 -14.32 -9.71 -0.75
CA ILE A 41 -14.70 -10.14 -2.10
C ILE A 41 -13.89 -11.39 -2.49
N ASP A 42 -14.44 -12.20 -3.39
CA ASP A 42 -13.87 -13.48 -3.84
C ASP A 42 -12.81 -13.32 -4.95
N HIS A 43 -12.76 -12.15 -5.58
CA HIS A 43 -11.82 -11.83 -6.65
C HIS A 43 -11.09 -10.51 -6.38
N ARG A 44 -9.96 -10.30 -7.06
CA ARG A 44 -9.28 -8.99 -7.05
C ARG A 44 -10.22 -7.90 -7.56
N HIS A 45 -10.30 -6.78 -6.85
CA HIS A 45 -11.09 -5.63 -7.31
C HIS A 45 -10.51 -5.06 -8.63
N PRO A 46 -11.32 -4.67 -9.63
CA PRO A 46 -10.84 -4.19 -10.92
C PRO A 46 -9.89 -2.99 -10.83
N ARG A 47 -10.14 -2.08 -9.87
CA ARG A 47 -9.26 -0.94 -9.58
C ARG A 47 -7.94 -1.29 -8.91
N VAL A 48 -7.66 -2.54 -8.52
CA VAL A 48 -6.37 -2.90 -7.91
C VAL A 48 -5.43 -3.48 -8.96
N VAL A 49 -4.29 -2.86 -9.25
CA VAL A 49 -3.33 -3.40 -10.23
C VAL A 49 -2.78 -4.74 -9.73
N PRO A 50 -2.77 -5.80 -10.58
CA PRO A 50 -2.34 -7.13 -10.15
C PRO A 50 -0.89 -7.11 -9.65
N PRO A 51 -0.64 -7.44 -8.38
CA PRO A 51 0.71 -7.66 -7.88
C PRO A 51 1.24 -9.03 -8.32
N LYS A 52 2.55 -9.26 -8.21
CA LYS A 52 3.12 -10.62 -8.39
C LYS A 52 2.92 -11.52 -7.16
N ILE A 53 2.30 -10.99 -6.11
CA ILE A 53 2.04 -11.69 -4.86
C ILE A 53 0.54 -11.75 -4.60
N GLU A 54 -0.01 -12.95 -4.59
CA GLU A 54 -1.45 -13.16 -4.38
C GLU A 54 -1.77 -13.04 -2.87
N PRO A 55 -2.78 -12.24 -2.49
CA PRO A 55 -3.38 -12.29 -1.16
C PRO A 55 -4.26 -13.52 -0.98
N ASP A 56 -4.38 -13.98 0.26
CA ASP A 56 -5.29 -15.09 0.61
C ASP A 56 -6.76 -14.67 0.55
N VAL A 57 -7.04 -13.38 0.77
CA VAL A 57 -8.37 -12.78 0.79
C VAL A 57 -8.32 -11.42 0.11
N TRP A 58 -9.30 -11.14 -0.74
CA TRP A 58 -9.46 -9.85 -1.41
C TRP A 58 -10.51 -8.98 -0.72
N PHE A 59 -10.31 -7.66 -0.80
CA PHE A 59 -11.23 -6.66 -0.25
C PHE A 59 -11.48 -5.55 -1.27
N VAL A 60 -12.65 -4.93 -1.22
CA VAL A 60 -12.91 -3.65 -1.88
C VAL A 60 -11.98 -2.59 -1.28
N PRO A 61 -11.22 -1.82 -2.08
CA PRO A 61 -10.39 -0.73 -1.58
C PRO A 61 -11.27 0.35 -0.93
N LYS A 62 -11.34 0.32 0.40
CA LYS A 62 -12.21 1.22 1.18
C LYS A 62 -11.53 1.82 2.40
N ILE A 63 -10.65 1.07 3.04
CA ILE A 63 -10.03 1.44 4.30
C ILE A 63 -8.66 2.08 4.05
N VAL A 64 -8.42 3.25 4.64
CA VAL A 64 -7.13 3.94 4.62
C VAL A 64 -6.52 3.89 6.01
N ILE A 65 -5.25 3.52 6.08
CA ILE A 65 -4.48 3.47 7.33
C ILE A 65 -3.21 4.28 7.20
N GLU A 66 -2.74 4.80 8.32
CA GLU A 66 -1.42 5.43 8.38
C GLU A 66 -0.34 4.39 8.68
N VAL A 67 0.72 4.42 7.87
CA VAL A 67 1.87 3.51 7.98
C VAL A 67 3.15 4.31 7.96
N ILE A 68 4.08 3.92 8.82
CA ILE A 68 5.45 4.44 8.83
C ILE A 68 6.40 3.35 8.33
N ALA A 69 7.45 3.76 7.64
CA ALA A 69 8.51 2.89 7.13
C ALA A 69 9.87 3.59 7.26
N SER A 70 10.95 2.82 7.28
CA SER A 70 12.30 3.38 7.40
C SER A 70 12.77 4.03 6.10
N GLU A 71 12.44 3.42 4.97
CA GLU A 71 12.82 3.89 3.64
C GLU A 71 11.91 3.29 2.57
N ILE A 72 11.98 3.85 1.36
CA ILE A 72 11.38 3.27 0.15
C ILE A 72 12.49 2.52 -0.61
N THR A 73 12.21 1.29 -1.02
CA THR A 73 13.16 0.43 -1.73
C THR A 73 12.62 -0.01 -3.08
N LEU A 74 13.52 -0.46 -3.96
CA LEU A 74 13.14 -1.11 -5.21
C LEU A 74 12.59 -2.52 -4.95
N SER A 75 11.50 -2.88 -5.63
CA SER A 75 10.86 -4.19 -5.50
C SER A 75 10.49 -4.78 -6.86
N PRO A 76 10.89 -6.03 -7.15
CA PRO A 76 10.44 -6.71 -8.36
C PRO A 76 8.99 -7.23 -8.27
N THR A 77 8.37 -7.16 -7.08
CA THR A 77 7.10 -7.83 -6.77
C THR A 77 5.89 -6.92 -6.91
N TYR A 78 6.06 -5.63 -6.60
CA TYR A 78 4.96 -4.68 -6.48
C TYR A 78 4.87 -3.78 -7.72
N PRO A 79 3.65 -3.47 -8.20
CA PRO A 79 3.45 -2.66 -9.40
C PRO A 79 3.55 -1.15 -9.15
N CYS A 80 3.46 -0.67 -7.90
CA CYS A 80 3.61 0.74 -7.59
C CYS A 80 4.99 1.25 -8.04
N GLY A 81 5.03 2.31 -8.84
CA GLY A 81 6.27 2.90 -9.36
C GLY A 81 6.99 2.02 -10.38
N VAL A 82 6.35 1.00 -10.94
CA VAL A 82 7.00 0.13 -11.94
C VAL A 82 7.51 0.94 -13.14
N ASP A 83 8.67 0.57 -13.65
CA ASP A 83 9.33 1.21 -14.81
C ASP A 83 9.76 2.68 -14.60
N THR A 84 9.58 3.26 -13.41
CA THR A 84 9.93 4.67 -13.15
C THR A 84 11.41 4.87 -12.84
N VAL A 85 12.01 3.96 -12.06
CA VAL A 85 13.43 3.99 -11.68
C VAL A 85 14.23 2.96 -12.46
N LYS A 86 13.70 1.73 -12.57
CA LYS A 86 14.32 0.62 -13.27
C LYS A 86 13.24 -0.20 -13.96
N LYS A 87 13.50 -0.58 -15.23
CA LYS A 87 12.57 -1.37 -16.03
C LYS A 87 12.19 -2.68 -15.31
N GLY A 88 10.90 -2.95 -15.20
CA GLY A 88 10.30 -4.14 -14.57
C GLY A 88 10.33 -4.15 -13.03
N VAL A 89 10.72 -3.03 -12.40
CA VAL A 89 10.90 -2.93 -10.95
C VAL A 89 10.09 -1.75 -10.41
N GLY A 90 9.25 -2.02 -9.41
CA GLY A 90 8.48 -1.01 -8.68
C GLY A 90 9.12 -0.63 -7.35
N LEU A 91 8.31 -0.11 -6.44
CA LEU A 91 8.67 0.41 -5.14
C LEU A 91 8.01 -0.41 -4.03
N ALA A 92 8.69 -0.46 -2.88
CA ALA A 92 8.18 -1.03 -1.64
C ALA A 92 8.59 -0.21 -0.43
N LEU A 93 7.85 -0.40 0.67
CA LEU A 93 8.21 0.17 1.96
C LEU A 93 9.05 -0.82 2.76
N ARG A 94 10.22 -0.40 3.27
CA ARG A 94 11.06 -1.21 4.16
C ARG A 94 10.65 -1.03 5.62
N PHE A 95 10.47 -2.15 6.32
CA PHE A 95 9.99 -2.20 7.70
C PHE A 95 8.69 -1.40 7.94
N PRO A 96 7.64 -1.62 7.14
CA PRO A 96 6.37 -0.92 7.33
C PRO A 96 5.71 -1.34 8.64
N LYS A 97 5.20 -0.36 9.38
CA LYS A 97 4.47 -0.53 10.64
C LYS A 97 3.19 0.30 10.61
N TYR A 98 2.08 -0.30 11.00
CA TYR A 98 0.87 0.47 11.30
C TYR A 98 1.13 1.39 12.49
N THR A 99 0.64 2.64 12.43
CA THR A 99 0.90 3.64 13.48
C THR A 99 -0.14 3.62 14.61
N GLY A 100 -1.18 2.78 14.50
CA GLY A 100 -2.35 2.83 15.37
C GLY A 100 -3.47 3.76 14.86
N ARG A 101 -3.25 4.42 13.71
CA ARG A 101 -4.20 5.40 13.17
C ARG A 101 -4.92 4.92 11.91
N LEU A 102 -6.21 4.65 12.08
CA LEU A 102 -7.18 4.55 11.00
C LEU A 102 -7.47 5.96 10.45
N ARG A 103 -7.55 6.11 9.14
CA ARG A 103 -7.83 7.40 8.47
C ARG A 103 -9.28 7.44 8.00
N ASP A 104 -10.20 7.51 8.97
CA ASP A 104 -11.64 7.69 8.71
C ASP A 104 -11.96 9.06 8.09
N ASP A 105 -11.03 10.01 8.21
CA ASP A 105 -11.02 11.32 7.55
C ASP A 105 -10.63 11.28 6.06
N LYS A 106 -10.27 10.11 5.51
CA LYS A 106 -9.82 9.97 4.12
C LYS A 106 -10.65 8.97 3.32
N ALA A 107 -11.02 9.35 2.10
CA ALA A 107 -11.45 8.40 1.10
C ALA A 107 -10.24 7.60 0.57
N PRO A 108 -10.45 6.40 -0.04
CA PRO A 108 -9.38 5.66 -0.70
C PRO A 108 -8.60 6.50 -1.72
N GLU A 109 -9.29 7.37 -2.45
CA GLU A 109 -8.72 8.28 -3.44
C GLU A 109 -7.85 9.39 -2.83
N ASP A 110 -7.96 9.64 -1.51
CA ASP A 110 -7.10 10.57 -0.75
C ASP A 110 -5.85 9.88 -0.18
N ALA A 111 -5.67 8.57 -0.44
CA ALA A 111 -4.48 7.85 -0.03
C ALA A 111 -3.22 8.44 -0.69
N THR A 112 -2.06 8.14 -0.12
CA THR A 112 -0.78 8.52 -0.73
C THR A 112 -0.72 8.02 -2.16
N THR A 113 -0.35 8.91 -3.07
CA THR A 113 -0.31 8.63 -4.50
C THR A 113 0.98 7.91 -4.88
N GLU A 114 0.95 7.21 -6.02
CA GLU A 114 2.14 6.63 -6.62
C GLU A 114 3.22 7.69 -6.88
N GLU A 115 2.83 8.87 -7.36
CA GLU A 115 3.75 9.97 -7.63
C GLU A 115 4.43 10.48 -6.36
N GLU A 116 3.69 10.64 -5.26
CA GLU A 116 4.26 11.00 -3.96
C GLU A 116 5.29 9.96 -3.50
N LEU A 117 5.03 8.66 -3.66
CA LEU A 117 6.00 7.61 -3.31
C LEU A 117 7.26 7.66 -4.20
N ILE A 118 7.11 7.90 -5.50
CA ILE A 118 8.25 8.07 -6.42
C ILE A 118 9.08 9.29 -5.99
N GLU A 119 8.43 10.42 -5.70
CA GLU A 119 9.12 11.63 -5.25
C GLU A 119 9.86 11.42 -3.93
N MET A 120 9.23 10.75 -2.96
CA MET A 120 9.85 10.42 -1.68
C MET A 120 11.09 9.56 -1.87
N TYR A 121 11.03 8.56 -2.75
CA TYR A 121 12.19 7.73 -3.10
C TYR A 121 13.32 8.55 -3.74
N GLN A 122 13.01 9.43 -4.70
CA GLN A 122 14.02 10.28 -5.33
C GLN A 122 14.67 11.26 -4.34
N LYS A 123 13.89 11.82 -3.41
CA LYS A 123 14.40 12.68 -2.33
C LYS A 123 15.29 11.91 -1.36
N GLN A 124 15.03 10.62 -1.12
CA GLN A 124 15.88 9.77 -0.30
C GLN A 124 17.28 9.59 -0.91
N LEU A 125 17.37 9.32 -2.22
CA LEU A 125 18.65 9.15 -2.91
C LEU A 125 19.53 10.40 -2.83
N LYS A 126 18.94 11.59 -3.01
CA LYS A 126 19.64 12.88 -2.92
C LYS A 126 20.23 13.20 -1.54
N LYS A 127 19.81 12.52 -0.48
CA LYS A 127 20.38 12.68 0.88
C LYS A 127 21.55 11.74 1.16
N ILE A 128 21.73 10.73 0.32
CA ILE A 128 22.77 9.70 0.48
C ILE A 128 24.02 10.06 -0.34
N GLU A 129 23.90 10.96 -1.33
CA GLU A 129 25.02 11.69 -1.95
C GLU A 129 25.47 12.87 -1.09
#